data_AF-A0A183F9I1-F1
#
_entry.id   AF-A0A183F9I1-F1
#
_cell.length_a   1.000
_cell.length_b   1.000
_cell.length_c   1.000
_cell.angle_alpha   90.00
_cell.angle_beta   90.00
_cell.angle_gamma   90.00
#
_symmetry.space_group_name_H-M   'P 1'
#
loop_
_entity.id
_entity.type
_entity.pdbx_description
1 polymer ?
#
loop_
_entity_poly.entity_id
_entity_poly.type
_entity_poly.pdbx_seq_one_letter_code
_entity_poly.pdbx_strand_id
1 'polypeptide(L)'
;MAIGRIGTPEYRFIHILDFGLAREFVILSGDGKLKMRRPRQKALFRGTTRYCSVATHEKTEQGRVDDLWCLLYMLAELRGPLPWASARYSDPYDWEVRGKTEDSKERSIENKKSNWSATM
;
A
#
# COMPACT_ATOMS: atom_id res chain seq x y z
N MET A 1 10.78 -9.72 6.42
CA MET A 1 12.19 -10.03 6.78
C MET A 1 12.26 -11.48 7.23
N ALA A 2 13.36 -12.17 6.94
CA ALA A 2 13.60 -13.55 7.38
C ALA A 2 15.02 -13.68 7.93
N ILE A 3 15.21 -14.57 8.92
CA ILE A 3 16.53 -14.93 9.45
C ILE A 3 17.04 -16.14 8.67
N GLY A 4 18.34 -16.16 8.34
CA GLY A 4 18.96 -17.29 7.67
C GLY A 4 18.81 -18.61 8.44
N ARG A 5 18.88 -19.72 7.71
CA ARG A 5 18.59 -21.05 8.27
C ARG A 5 19.69 -21.50 9.24
N ILE A 6 19.31 -22.07 10.39
CA ILE A 6 20.25 -22.66 11.35
C ILE A 6 21.07 -23.76 10.68
N GLY A 7 22.39 -23.75 10.87
CA GLY A 7 23.33 -24.70 10.27
C GLY A 7 23.89 -24.28 8.91
N THR A 8 23.53 -23.09 8.42
CA THR A 8 24.11 -22.48 7.21
C THR A 8 25.04 -21.31 7.60
N PRO A 9 26.01 -20.91 6.77
CA PRO A 9 26.82 -19.71 7.02
C PRO A 9 25.98 -18.44 7.17
N GLU A 10 24.79 -18.40 6.55
CA GLU A 10 23.90 -17.24 6.59
C GLU A 10 23.02 -17.15 7.84
N TYR A 11 23.16 -18.04 8.83
CA TYR A 11 22.27 -18.06 10.02
C TYR A 11 22.22 -16.76 10.84
N ARG A 12 23.18 -15.85 10.65
CA ARG A 12 23.22 -14.51 11.28
C ARG A 12 22.78 -13.38 10.35
N PHE A 13 22.41 -13.69 9.12
CA PHE A 13 21.96 -12.70 8.16
C PHE A 13 20.44 -12.51 8.21
N ILE A 14 20.05 -11.25 8.02
CA ILE A 14 18.66 -10.84 7.90
C ILE A 14 18.41 -10.55 6.42
N HIS A 15 17.45 -11.27 5.85
CA HIS A 15 17.06 -11.13 4.46
C HIS A 15 15.79 -10.26 4.37
N ILE A 16 15.84 -9.24 3.51
CA ILE A 16 14.66 -8.48 3.10
C ILE A 16 14.05 -9.19 1.90
N LEU A 17 12.74 -9.41 1.95
CA LEU A 17 11.99 -10.17 0.97
C LEU A 17 10.83 -9.32 0.45
N ASP A 18 10.30 -9.71 -0.69
CA ASP A 18 9.14 -9.10 -1.34
C ASP A 18 9.31 -7.61 -1.67
N PHE A 19 9.85 -7.35 -2.87
CA PHE A 19 9.95 -6.01 -3.45
C PHE A 19 8.75 -5.67 -4.35
N GLY A 20 7.65 -6.43 -4.30
CA GLY A 20 6.50 -6.25 -5.19
C GLY A 20 5.76 -4.92 -4.98
N LEU A 21 5.86 -4.34 -3.79
CA LEU A 21 5.32 -3.02 -3.46
C LEU A 21 6.35 -1.89 -3.53
N ALA A 22 7.62 -2.20 -3.82
CA ALA A 22 8.68 -1.21 -3.85
C ALA A 22 8.42 -0.19 -4.97
N ARG A 23 8.75 1.08 -4.69
CA ARG A 23 8.55 2.18 -5.63
C ARG A 23 9.78 3.08 -5.67
N GLU A 24 10.21 3.38 -6.89
CA GLU A 24 11.29 4.34 -7.12
C GLU A 24 10.88 5.75 -6.65
N PHE A 25 11.61 6.26 -5.65
CA PHE A 25 11.39 7.59 -5.06
C PHE A 25 12.36 8.67 -5.57
N VAL A 26 13.43 8.28 -6.28
CA VAL A 26 14.39 9.19 -6.94
C VAL A 26 14.31 8.96 -8.44
N ILE A 27 14.18 10.04 -9.21
CA ILE A 27 14.11 9.98 -10.67
C ILE A 27 15.24 10.81 -11.29
N LEU A 28 15.73 10.38 -12.45
CA LEU A 28 16.64 11.17 -13.28
C LEU A 28 15.84 12.26 -14.00
N SER A 29 16.20 13.53 -13.76
CA SER A 29 15.67 14.66 -14.51
C SER A 29 16.24 14.68 -15.93
N GLY A 30 15.58 15.38 -16.87
CA GLY A 30 16.10 15.60 -18.22
C GLY A 30 17.50 16.25 -18.25
N ASP A 31 17.87 16.95 -17.17
CA ASP A 31 19.18 17.58 -16.98
C ASP A 31 20.26 16.61 -16.45
N GLY A 32 19.98 15.30 -16.38
CA GLY A 32 20.89 14.28 -15.84
C GLY A 32 21.05 14.29 -14.31
N LYS A 33 20.36 15.18 -13.59
CA LYS A 33 20.42 15.29 -12.12
C LYS A 33 19.39 14.41 -11.44
N LEU A 34 19.78 13.75 -10.35
CA LEU A 34 18.86 13.03 -9.46
C LEU A 34 17.92 14.02 -8.75
N LYS A 35 16.61 13.78 -8.84
CA LYS A 35 15.58 14.57 -8.16
C LYS A 35 14.61 13.65 -7.44
N MET A 36 14.08 14.12 -6.31
CA MET A 36 13.03 13.39 -5.60
C MET A 36 11.75 13.39 -6.45
N ARG A 37 11.11 12.23 -6.56
CA ARG A 37 9.84 12.08 -7.25
C ARG A 37 8.78 12.94 -6.54
N ARG A 38 7.95 13.64 -7.31
CA ARG A 38 6.85 14.42 -6.75
C ARG A 38 5.82 13.48 -6.09
N PRO A 39 5.32 13.82 -4.89
CA PRO A 39 4.30 13.03 -4.23
C PRO A 39 2.99 13.05 -5.02
N ARG A 40 2.25 11.93 -5.04
CA ARG A 40 0.89 11.89 -5.58
C ARG A 40 -0.05 12.62 -4.62
N GLN A 41 -1.16 13.15 -5.15
CA GLN A 41 -2.19 13.78 -4.34
C GLN A 41 -2.92 12.77 -3.42
N LYS A 42 -3.09 11.53 -3.87
CA LYS A 42 -3.67 10.43 -3.08
C LYS A 42 -2.95 9.14 -3.43
N ALA A 43 -2.32 8.51 -2.45
CA ALA A 43 -1.71 7.20 -2.59
C ALA A 43 -2.66 6.12 -2.07
N LEU A 44 -2.95 5.11 -2.91
CA LEU A 44 -3.72 3.96 -2.46
C LEU A 44 -2.86 3.11 -1.51
N PHE A 45 -3.41 2.81 -0.34
CA PHE A 45 -2.78 1.91 0.61
C PHE A 45 -2.84 0.46 0.10
N ARG A 46 -1.69 -0.21 0.01
CA ARG A 46 -1.57 -1.62 -0.42
C ARG A 46 -0.72 -2.46 0.55
N GLY A 47 -0.39 -1.92 1.71
CA GLY A 47 0.51 -2.55 2.68
C GLY A 47 -0.22 -3.21 3.85
N THR A 48 0.55 -3.66 4.84
CA THR A 48 0.03 -4.23 6.08
C THR A 48 -0.29 -3.12 7.08
N THR A 49 -1.58 -2.94 7.39
CA THR A 49 -2.12 -1.88 8.27
C THR A 49 -1.40 -1.77 9.62
N ARG A 50 -0.94 -2.89 10.18
CA ARG A 50 -0.31 -2.93 11.51
C ARG A 50 0.99 -2.14 11.58
N TYR A 51 1.77 -2.13 10.50
CA TYR A 51 3.13 -1.58 10.47
C TYR A 51 3.25 -0.31 9.63
N CYS A 52 2.16 0.17 9.02
CA CYS A 52 2.23 1.40 8.24
C CYS A 52 2.25 2.64 9.14
N SER A 53 2.90 3.70 8.65
CA SER A 53 2.96 4.99 9.33
C SER A 53 1.59 5.68 9.33
N VAL A 54 1.45 6.70 10.19
CA VAL A 54 0.25 7.55 10.21
C VAL A 54 0.04 8.26 8.87
N ALA A 55 1.12 8.74 8.24
CA ALA A 55 1.07 9.38 6.93
C ALA A 55 0.51 8.42 5.84
N THR A 56 0.92 7.15 5.91
CA THR A 56 0.40 6.12 5.01
C THR A 56 -1.09 5.85 5.23
N HIS A 57 -1.56 5.87 6.50
CA HIS A 57 -2.99 5.79 6.83
C HIS A 57 -3.79 6.95 6.24
N GLU A 58 -3.21 8.14 6.26
CA GLU A 58 -3.78 9.37 5.67
C GLU A 58 -3.69 9.42 4.14
N LYS A 59 -3.23 8.34 3.49
CA LYS A 59 -3.13 8.21 2.02
C LYS A 59 -2.16 9.23 1.40
N THR A 60 -1.17 9.70 2.17
CA THR A 60 -0.07 10.51 1.65
C THR A 60 0.93 9.65 0.88
N GLU A 61 1.78 10.27 0.04
CA GLU A 61 2.85 9.53 -0.62
C GLU A 61 3.81 8.94 0.41
N GLN A 62 4.12 7.65 0.25
CA GLN A 62 5.12 6.98 1.06
C GLN A 62 6.53 7.46 0.70
N GLY A 63 7.34 7.71 1.71
CA GLY A 63 8.75 8.03 1.59
C GLY A 63 9.61 7.22 2.54
N ARG A 64 10.92 7.53 2.55
CA ARG A 64 11.93 6.82 3.36
C ARG A 64 11.61 6.77 4.86
N VAL A 65 10.92 7.79 5.38
CA VAL A 65 10.55 7.86 6.80
C VAL A 65 9.50 6.80 7.16
N ASP A 66 8.66 6.40 6.21
CA ASP A 66 7.61 5.41 6.44
C ASP A 66 8.19 4.00 6.61
N ASP A 67 9.29 3.70 5.89
CA ASP A 67 10.06 2.46 6.08
C ASP A 67 10.75 2.42 7.46
N LEU A 68 11.16 3.58 8.00
CA LEU A 68 11.72 3.65 9.35
C LEU A 68 10.65 3.46 10.43
N TRP A 69 9.44 4.00 10.21
CA TRP A 69 8.29 3.76 11.09
C TRP A 69 7.91 2.28 11.13
N CYS A 70 7.87 1.61 9.97
CA CYS A 70 7.53 0.19 9.92
C CYS A 70 8.60 -0.65 10.65
N LEU A 71 9.89 -0.31 10.48
CA LEU A 71 10.97 -0.96 11.20
C LEU A 71 10.85 -0.76 12.71
N LEU A 72 10.55 0.46 13.17
CA LEU A 72 10.37 0.75 14.58
C LEU A 72 9.21 -0.07 15.17
N TYR A 73 8.07 -0.16 14.48
CA TYR A 73 6.93 -0.96 14.93
C TYR A 73 7.24 -2.45 14.98
N MET A 74 7.98 -2.99 13.99
CA MET A 74 8.44 -4.39 14.03
C MET A 74 9.36 -4.64 15.23
N LEU A 75 10.32 -3.74 15.51
CA LEU A 75 11.23 -3.87 16.65
C LEU A 75 10.50 -3.75 17.99
N ALA A 76 9.51 -2.87 18.09
CA ALA A 76 8.65 -2.77 19.27
C ALA A 76 7.85 -4.06 19.48
N GLU A 77 7.32 -4.65 18.41
CA GLU A 77 6.56 -5.90 18.49
C GLU A 77 7.40 -7.09 18.99
N LEU A 78 8.72 -7.10 18.75
CA LEU A 78 9.63 -8.10 19.31
C LEU A 78 9.70 -8.08 20.84
N ARG A 79 9.35 -6.95 21.48
CA ARG A 79 9.30 -6.82 22.95
C ARG A 79 7.94 -7.21 23.53
N GLY A 80 6.88 -7.16 22.73
CA GLY A 80 5.50 -7.41 23.15
C GLY A 80 4.51 -6.92 22.10
N PRO A 81 3.24 -7.34 22.14
CA PRO A 81 2.27 -7.00 21.10
C PRO A 81 2.05 -5.49 21.02
N LEU A 82 1.93 -4.97 19.80
CA LEU A 82 1.54 -3.57 19.59
C LEU A 82 0.12 -3.33 20.14
N PRO A 83 -0.19 -2.14 20.68
CA PRO A 83 -1.51 -1.85 21.25
C PRO A 83 -2.68 -2.06 20.27
N TRP A 84 -2.42 -1.90 18.98
CA TRP A 84 -3.40 -2.08 17.89
C TRP A 84 -3.28 -3.44 17.17
N ALA A 85 -2.53 -4.41 17.70
CA ALA A 85 -2.28 -5.69 17.03
C ALA A 85 -3.57 -6.49 16.72
N SER A 86 -4.60 -6.34 17.57
CA SER A 86 -5.92 -6.97 17.43
C SER A 86 -6.98 -6.11 16.72
N ALA A 87 -6.63 -4.87 16.34
CA ALA A 87 -7.56 -3.99 15.67
C ALA A 87 -7.88 -4.52 14.27
N ARG A 88 -9.18 -4.69 13.97
CA ARG A 88 -9.65 -4.98 12.62
C ARG A 88 -9.79 -3.65 11.89
N TYR A 89 -9.01 -3.48 10.84
CA TYR A 89 -9.12 -2.30 9.97
C TYR A 89 -10.15 -2.56 8.89
N SER A 90 -11.23 -1.79 8.90
CA SER A 90 -12.07 -1.56 7.73
C SER A 90 -11.60 -0.26 7.10
N ASP A 91 -11.15 -0.26 5.83
CA ASP A 91 -10.84 1.00 5.15
C ASP A 91 -12.13 1.84 5.12
N PRO A 92 -12.18 3.01 5.79
CA PRO A 92 -13.38 3.82 5.84
C PRO A 92 -13.70 4.45 4.47
N TYR A 93 -12.93 4.17 3.41
CA TYR A 93 -13.21 4.54 2.03
C TYR A 93 -13.58 3.34 1.14
N ASP A 94 -13.68 2.12 1.67
CA ASP A 94 -14.12 0.97 0.90
C ASP A 94 -15.55 1.19 0.34
N TRP A 95 -16.37 1.99 1.04
CA TRP A 95 -17.68 2.42 0.54
C TRP A 95 -17.61 3.33 -0.69
N GLU A 96 -16.58 4.18 -0.85
CA GLU A 96 -16.41 5.00 -2.07
C GLU A 96 -16.03 4.14 -3.28
N VAL A 97 -15.20 3.12 -3.05
CA VAL A 97 -14.81 2.16 -4.10
C VAL A 97 -16.02 1.32 -4.52
N ARG A 98 -16.79 0.82 -3.54
CA ARG A 98 -18.04 0.10 -3.78
C ARG A 98 -19.05 0.98 -4.54
N GLY A 99 -19.27 2.21 -4.10
CA GLY A 99 -20.18 3.16 -4.75
C GLY A 99 -19.81 3.43 -6.21
N LYS A 100 -18.53 3.68 -6.52
CA LYS A 100 -18.08 3.86 -7.92
C LYS A 100 -18.28 2.61 -8.77
N THR A 101 -18.13 1.43 -8.18
CA THR A 101 -18.32 0.15 -8.87
C THR A 101 -19.81 -0.08 -9.16
N GLU A 102 -20.68 0.28 -8.23
CA GLU A 102 -22.14 0.21 -8.37
C GLU A 102 -22.65 1.21 -9.42
N ASP A 103 -22.23 2.47 -9.36
CA ASP A 103 -22.55 3.49 -10.37
C ASP A 103 -22.14 3.08 -11.79
N SER A 104 -20.97 2.43 -11.92
CA SER A 104 -20.46 1.95 -13.20
C SER A 104 -21.26 0.75 -13.72
N LYS A 105 -21.73 -0.12 -12.82
CA LYS A 105 -22.60 -1.26 -13.16
C LYS A 105 -23.99 -0.80 -13.57
N GLU A 106 -24.59 0.14 -12.86
CA GLU A 106 -25.90 0.72 -13.20
C GLU A 106 -25.88 1.36 -14.58
N ARG A 107 -24.85 2.18 -14.86
CA ARG A 107 -24.65 2.79 -16.19
C ARG A 107 -24.53 1.74 -17.30
N SER A 108 -23.84 0.63 -17.02
CA SER A 108 -23.69 -0.48 -17.97
C SER A 108 -25.01 -1.24 -18.20
N ILE A 109 -25.87 -1.35 -17.18
CA ILE A 109 -27.19 -1.98 -17.28
C ILE A 109 -28.15 -1.08 -18.04
N GLU A 110 -28.16 0.22 -17.76
CA GLU A 110 -28.97 1.22 -18.45
C GLU A 110 -28.62 1.29 -19.94
N ASN A 111 -27.32 1.29 -20.26
CA ASN A 111 -26.85 1.32 -21.64
C ASN A 111 -27.13 0.00 -22.40
N LYS A 112 -27.28 -1.12 -21.68
CA LYS A 112 -27.81 -2.35 -22.28
C LYS A 112 -29.31 -2.20 -22.53
N LYS A 113 -30.11 -1.76 -21.56
CA LYS A 113 -31.56 -1.60 -21.73
C LYS A 113 -31.92 -0.69 -22.91
N SER A 114 -31.22 0.44 -23.08
CA SER A 114 -31.43 1.36 -24.21
C SER A 114 -31.15 0.72 -25.56
N ASN A 115 -30.12 -0.14 -25.65
CA ASN A 115 -29.74 -0.80 -26.90
C ASN A 115 -30.75 -1.90 -27.31
N TRP A 116 -31.33 -2.60 -26.34
CA TRP A 116 -32.37 -3.60 -26.59
C TRP A 116 -33.69 -2.95 -27.05
N SER A 117 -34.01 -1.75 -26.57
CA SER A 117 -35.18 -0.98 -27.03
C SER A 117 -35.03 -0.34 -28.41
N ALA A 118 -33.80 -0.19 -28.92
CA ALA A 118 -33.53 0.37 -30.26
C ALA A 118 -33.47 -0.69 -31.37
N THR A 119 -33.57 -1.98 -31.01
CA THR A 119 -33.47 -3.12 -31.95
C THR A 119 -34.81 -3.85 -32.14
N MET A 120 -35.92 -3.31 -31.60
CA MET A 120 -37.31 -3.70 -31.90
C MET A 120 -38.00 -2.58 -32.67
#